data_AF-A0A353DYN7-F1
#
_entry.id   AF-A0A353DYN7-F1
#
_cell.length_a   1.000
_cell.length_b   1.000
_cell.length_c   1.000
_cell.angle_alpha   90.00
_cell.angle_beta   90.00
_cell.angle_gamma   90.00
#
_symmetry.space_group_name_H-M   'P 1'
#
loop_
_entity.id
_entity.type
_entity.pdbx_description
1 polymer ?
#
loop_
_entity_poly.entity_id
_entity_poly.type
_entity_poly.pdbx_seq_one_letter_code
_entity_poly.pdbx_strand_id
1 'polypeptide(L)' 'GGGGGGGGSIAGVSLQDGQVVIEYSGTLKSADAVTGPYNAVGGASSPYSVAPTKAAEFYIAE' A
#
# COMPACT_ATOMS: atom_id res chain seq x y z
N GLY A 1 -6.31 26.81 -12.67
CA GLY A 1 -7.21 25.69 -12.36
C GLY A 1 -6.42 24.66 -11.61
N GLY A 2 -6.84 24.27 -10.40
CA GLY A 2 -6.08 23.36 -9.55
C GLY A 2 -7.00 22.34 -8.87
N GLY A 3 -6.50 21.09 -8.77
CA GLY A 3 -7.11 19.91 -8.13
C GLY A 3 -7.48 18.85 -9.18
N GLY A 4 -6.85 17.68 -9.31
CA GLY A 4 -6.03 16.87 -8.41
C GLY A 4 -6.75 15.54 -8.13
N GLY A 5 -6.16 14.40 -8.54
CA GLY A 5 -6.54 13.07 -8.01
C GLY A 5 -7.37 12.16 -8.91
N GLY A 6 -6.76 11.61 -9.97
CA GLY A 6 -7.14 10.29 -10.49
C GLY A 6 -6.12 9.22 -10.07
N GLY A 7 -5.42 9.45 -8.95
CA GLY A 7 -4.39 8.58 -8.40
C GLY A 7 -4.92 7.92 -7.13
N GLY A 8 -4.62 6.64 -6.97
CA GLY A 8 -5.03 5.80 -5.85
C GLY A 8 -4.77 6.41 -4.48
N SER A 9 -5.44 5.85 -3.48
CA SER A 9 -5.35 6.31 -2.09
C SER A 9 -5.40 5.13 -1.14
N ILE A 10 -4.68 5.24 -0.02
CA ILE A 10 -4.82 4.32 1.10
C ILE A 10 -6.02 4.80 1.92
N ALA A 11 -7.06 3.96 1.98
CA ALA A 11 -8.28 4.22 2.72
C ALA A 11 -8.17 3.82 4.19
N GLY A 12 -7.40 2.77 4.50
CA GLY A 12 -7.24 2.27 5.86
C GLY A 12 -6.09 1.29 6.00
N VAL A 13 -5.53 1.22 7.20
CA VAL A 13 -4.55 0.22 7.61
C VAL A 13 -4.99 -0.35 8.95
N SER A 14 -5.09 -1.67 9.04
CA SER A 14 -5.47 -2.36 10.27
C SER A 14 -4.60 -3.61 10.49
N LEU A 15 -4.67 -4.17 11.69
CA LEU A 15 -4.06 -5.44 12.04
C LEU A 15 -5.16 -6.47 12.27
N GLN A 16 -5.11 -7.58 11.54
CA GLN A 16 -6.06 -8.69 11.66
C GLN A 16 -5.31 -10.02 11.58
N ASP A 17 -5.52 -10.89 12.56
CA ASP A 17 -4.89 -12.22 12.64
C ASP A 17 -3.36 -12.21 12.47
N GLY A 18 -2.70 -11.16 12.99
CA GLY A 18 -1.25 -10.97 12.88
C GLY A 18 -0.77 -10.48 11.50
N GLN A 19 -1.69 -10.16 10.59
CA GLN A 19 -1.40 -9.57 9.29
C GLN A 19 -1.73 -8.08 9.25
N VAL A 20 -0.98 -7.33 8.47
CA VAL A 20 -1.33 -5.95 8.10
C VAL A 20 -2.33 -6.03 6.96
N VAL A 21 -3.49 -5.40 7.14
CA VAL A 21 -4.54 -5.30 6.11
C VAL A 21 -4.58 -3.86 5.62
N ILE A 22 -4.42 -3.69 4.31
CA ILE A 22 -4.36 -2.38 3.65
C ILE A 22 -5.55 -2.27 2.70
N GLU A 23 -6.44 -1.32 2.99
CA GLU A 23 -7.53 -0.94 2.10
C GLU A 23 -7.08 0.23 1.24
N TYR A 24 -7.23 0.10 -0.08
CA TYR A 24 -6.79 1.12 -1.02
C TYR A 24 -7.61 1.14 -2.32
N SER A 25 -7.42 2.18 -3.11
CA SER A 25 -7.84 2.30 -4.50
C SER A 25 -6.63 2.43 -5.42
N GLY A 26 -6.77 2.06 -6.70
CA GLY A 26 -5.65 2.11 -7.66
C GLY A 26 -4.67 0.95 -7.51
N THR A 27 -3.39 1.22 -7.71
CA THR A 27 -2.26 0.28 -7.72
C THR A 27 -1.50 0.39 -6.41
N LEU A 28 -1.46 -0.70 -5.63
CA LEU A 28 -0.60 -0.75 -4.45
C LEU A 28 0.86 -0.92 -4.88
N LYS A 29 1.74 -0.09 -4.32
CA LYS A 29 3.19 -0.20 -4.49
C LYS A 29 3.86 -0.33 -3.13
N SER A 30 4.96 -1.07 -3.07
CA SER A 30 5.77 -1.19 -1.85
C SER A 30 7.24 -0.85 -2.06
N ALA A 31 7.91 -0.50 -0.96
CA ALA A 31 9.33 -0.21 -0.89
C ALA A 31 9.92 -0.59 0.48
N ASP A 32 11.21 -0.97 0.51
CA ASP A 32 11.92 -1.23 1.77
C ASP A 32 12.37 0.05 2.49
N ALA A 33 12.34 1.20 1.81
CA ALA A 33 12.69 2.51 2.35
C ALA A 33 11.61 3.55 2.00
N VAL A 34 11.39 4.52 2.89
CA VAL A 34 10.38 5.58 2.68
C VAL A 34 10.62 6.39 1.40
N THR A 35 11.88 6.51 0.97
CA THR A 35 12.30 7.19 -0.25
C THR A 35 12.13 6.36 -1.52
N GLY A 36 11.69 5.11 -1.42
CA GLY A 36 11.56 4.18 -2.55
C GLY A 36 12.84 3.40 -2.87
N PRO A 37 12.89 2.72 -4.03
CA PRO A 37 11.91 2.77 -5.11
C PRO A 37 10.59 2.05 -4.77
N TYR A 38 9.46 2.63 -5.17
CA TYR A 38 8.14 2.01 -5.03
C TYR A 38 7.80 1.17 -6.26
N ASN A 39 7.66 -0.13 -6.07
CA ASN A 39 7.31 -1.07 -7.14
C ASN A 39 5.91 -1.62 -6.93
N ALA A 40 5.17 -1.84 -8.02
CA ALA A 40 3.83 -2.41 -7.95
C ALA A 40 3.86 -3.80 -7.28
N VAL A 41 2.96 -4.01 -6.34
CA VAL A 41 2.78 -5.31 -5.69
C VAL A 41 2.00 -6.20 -6.66
N GLY A 42 2.66 -7.22 -7.21
CA GLY A 42 2.06 -8.11 -8.20
C GLY A 42 0.81 -8.82 -7.68
N GLY A 43 -0.31 -8.69 -8.39
CA GLY A 43 -1.56 -9.37 -8.05
C GLY A 43 -2.31 -8.81 -6.84
N ALA A 44 -1.87 -7.69 -6.26
CA ALA A 44 -2.55 -7.09 -5.13
C ALA A 44 -3.96 -6.62 -5.50
N SER A 45 -4.93 -6.97 -4.66
CA SER A 45 -6.31 -6.45 -4.71
C SER A 45 -6.67 -5.93 -3.32
N SER A 46 -7.52 -4.90 -3.26
CA SER A 46 -7.98 -4.31 -2.00
C SER A 46 -9.14 -5.14 -1.41
N PRO A 47 -9.11 -5.47 -0.11
CA PRO A 47 -8.01 -5.26 0.83
C PRO A 47 -6.83 -6.21 0.57
N TYR A 48 -5.60 -5.69 0.71
CA TYR A 48 -4.38 -6.49 0.61
C TYR A 48 -3.87 -6.86 2.00
N SER A 49 -3.67 -8.15 2.25
CA SER A 49 -3.14 -8.67 3.51
C SER A 49 -1.70 -9.13 3.35
N VAL A 50 -0.83 -8.71 4.26
CA VAL A 50 0.60 -9.06 4.25
C VAL A 50 1.10 -9.34 5.67
N ALA A 51 1.93 -10.38 5.79
CA ALA A 51 2.60 -10.68 7.05
C ALA A 51 3.79 -9.73 7.25
N PRO A 52 3.92 -9.06 8.41
CA PRO A 52 5.02 -8.12 8.70
C PRO A 52 6.32 -8.88 9.02
N THR A 53 6.91 -9.49 8.01
CA THR A 53 8.15 -10.30 8.14
C THR A 53 9.43 -9.47 8.07
N LYS A 54 9.34 -8.23 7.57
CA LYS A 54 10.45 -7.28 7.47
C LYS A 54 10.46 -6.35 8.67
N ALA A 55 11.63 -5.78 8.98
CA ALA A 55 11.76 -4.76 10.01
C ALA A 55 10.92 -3.51 9.71
N ALA A 56 10.81 -3.15 8.42
CA ALA A 56 9.90 -2.13 7.91
C ALA A 56 9.57 -2.41 6.44
N GLU A 57 8.37 -2.02 6.02
CA GLU A 57 7.96 -1.96 4.61
C GLU A 57 6.98 -0.79 4.45
N PHE A 58 7.12 -0.04 3.37
CA PHE A 58 6.34 1.17 3.11
C PHE A 58 5.41 0.92 1.94
N TYR A 59 4.18 1.44 2.02
CA TYR A 59 3.15 1.26 1.00
C TYR A 59 2.55 2.59 0.56
N ILE A 60 2.32 2.72 -0.75
CA ILE A 60 1.56 3.83 -1.35
C ILE A 60 0.54 3.26 -2.34
N ALA A 61 -0.46 4.07 -2.69
CA ALA A 61 -1.43 3.76 -3.73
C ALA A 61 -1.41 4.84 -4.81
N GLU A 62 -1.50 4.41 -6.08
CA GLU A 62 -1.50 5.28 -7.28
C GLU A 62 -2.45 4.80 -8.37
#